data_AF-A0AAV8ZP22-F1
#
_entry.id   AF-A0AAV8ZP22-F1
#
_cell.length_a   1.000
_cell.length_b   1.000
_cell.length_c   1.000
_cell.angle_alpha   90.00
_cell.angle_beta   90.00
_cell.angle_gamma   90.00
#
_symmetry.space_group_name_H-M   'P 1'
#
loop_
_entity.id
_entity.type
_entity.pdbx_description
1 polymer ?
#
loop_
_entity_poly.entity_id
_entity_poly.type
_entity_poly.pdbx_seq_one_letter_code
_entity_poly.pdbx_strand_id
1 'polypeptide(L)'
;MFSLLCSVLLISSVYGAGEFSVLHHPASIVFKGHDHVRESTLKEIYSAVLGFSTEHYSNWQGLYIEDPFNLAETIVSVYVDGVSDIGQQKGHHFPLKTDEDEY
;
A
#
# COMPACT_ATOMS: atom_id res chain seq x y z
N MET A 1 37.03 6.51 19.49
CA MET A 1 36.61 6.85 18.11
C MET A 1 36.02 5.64 17.38
N PHE A 2 36.69 4.48 17.36
CA PHE A 2 36.20 3.25 16.70
C PHE A 2 34.85 2.72 17.27
N SER A 3 34.69 2.74 18.60
CA SER A 3 33.44 2.30 19.25
C SER A 3 32.23 3.17 18.90
N LEU A 4 32.42 4.47 18.63
CA LEU A 4 31.35 5.39 18.28
C LEU A 4 30.88 5.16 16.83
N LEU A 5 31.81 4.77 15.94
CA LEU A 5 31.53 4.38 14.56
C LEU A 5 30.71 3.07 14.48
N CYS A 6 31.06 2.08 15.32
CA CYS A 6 30.30 0.82 15.42
C CYS A 6 28.87 1.06 15.94
N SER A 7 28.68 1.96 16.91
CA SER A 7 27.34 2.30 17.40
C SER A 7 26.47 2.98 16.34
N VAL A 8 27.03 3.84 15.48
CA VAL A 8 26.28 4.47 14.38
C VAL A 8 25.88 3.46 13.30
N LEU A 9 26.74 2.48 13.00
CA LEU A 9 26.45 1.41 12.03
C LEU A 9 25.38 0.41 12.51
N LEU A 10 25.21 0.23 13.82
CA LEU A 10 24.17 -0.64 14.37
C LEU A 10 22.77 0.01 14.40
N ILE A 11 22.67 1.32 14.17
CA ILE A 11 21.39 2.08 14.19
C ILE A 11 20.80 2.23 12.78
N SER A 12 21.30 1.51 11.77
CA SER A 12 20.59 1.39 10.50
C SER A 12 19.38 0.46 10.67
N SER A 13 18.34 0.91 11.38
CA SER A 13 17.01 0.32 11.26
C SER A 13 16.56 0.51 9.82
N VAL A 14 16.45 -0.59 9.07
CA VAL A 14 15.89 -0.56 7.72
C VAL A 14 14.40 -0.28 7.88
N TYR A 15 14.02 0.99 7.82
CA TYR A 15 12.62 1.40 7.81
C TYR A 15 12.09 1.22 6.39
N GLY A 16 11.60 0.02 6.11
CA GLY A 16 11.03 -0.33 4.81
C GLY A 16 9.76 -1.14 5.02
N ALA A 17 8.64 -0.46 5.26
CA ALA A 17 7.32 -1.12 5.32
C ALA A 17 6.78 -1.50 3.92
N GLY A 18 7.56 -1.25 2.86
CA GLY A 18 7.21 -1.52 1.47
C GLY A 18 6.35 -0.43 0.82
N GLU A 19 5.84 -0.72 -0.37
CA GLU A 19 4.98 0.17 -1.15
C GLU A 19 3.80 -0.63 -1.76
N PHE A 20 2.61 -0.03 -1.74
CA PHE A 20 1.47 -0.45 -2.54
C PHE A 20 1.35 0.44 -3.78
N SER A 21 1.49 -0.17 -4.95
CA SER A 21 1.49 0.50 -6.26
C SER A 21 0.34 0.03 -7.14
N VAL A 22 -0.44 0.97 -7.69
CA VAL A 22 -1.52 0.69 -8.65
C VAL A 22 -1.13 1.19 -10.03
N LEU A 23 -0.82 0.27 -10.93
CA LEU A 23 -0.37 0.58 -12.30
C LEU A 23 -1.50 0.87 -13.27
N HIS A 24 -2.63 0.19 -13.08
CA HIS A 24 -3.80 0.30 -13.93
C HIS A 24 -5.08 0.07 -13.12
N HIS A 25 -6.13 0.80 -13.46
CA HIS A 25 -7.46 0.66 -12.90
C HIS A 25 -8.51 1.02 -13.96
N PRO A 26 -9.74 0.49 -13.88
CA PRO A 26 -10.83 0.94 -14.75
C PRO A 26 -11.23 2.37 -14.42
N ALA A 27 -11.90 3.04 -15.37
CA ALA A 27 -12.31 4.45 -15.23
C ALA A 27 -13.34 4.68 -14.10
N SER A 28 -14.02 3.63 -13.64
CA SER A 28 -14.98 3.66 -12.53
C SER A 28 -14.35 3.79 -11.14
N ILE A 29 -13.04 3.57 -11.04
CA ILE A 29 -12.28 3.62 -9.80
C ILE A 29 -11.22 4.69 -9.95
N VAL A 30 -10.96 5.47 -8.90
CA VAL A 30 -9.89 6.46 -8.88
C VAL A 30 -9.08 6.33 -7.60
N PHE A 31 -7.76 6.23 -7.77
CA PHE A 31 -6.82 6.29 -6.67
C PHE A 31 -6.30 7.73 -6.51
N LYS A 32 -6.28 8.26 -5.29
CA LYS A 32 -5.84 9.64 -5.01
C LYS A 32 -5.02 9.71 -3.74
N GLY A 33 -4.26 10.80 -3.59
CA GLY A 33 -3.40 11.00 -2.43
C GLY A 33 -2.15 10.14 -2.46
N HIS A 34 -1.35 10.29 -1.41
CA HIS A 34 -0.08 9.58 -1.20
C HIS A 34 0.08 9.20 0.28
N ASP A 35 -1.04 9.12 1.00
CA ASP A 35 -1.05 8.80 2.42
C ASP A 35 -0.68 7.33 2.63
N HIS A 36 0.00 7.07 3.75
CA HIS A 36 0.36 5.71 4.13
C HIS A 36 -0.88 4.83 4.26
N VAL A 37 -0.82 3.63 3.69
CA VAL A 37 -1.87 2.62 3.81
C VAL A 37 -1.38 1.47 4.68
N ARG A 38 -2.24 0.96 5.57
CA ARG A 38 -1.90 -0.23 6.37
C ARG A 38 -1.96 -1.46 5.49
N GLU A 39 -1.05 -2.39 5.69
CA GLU A 39 -1.04 -3.66 4.94
C GLU A 39 -2.35 -4.44 5.14
N SER A 40 -2.87 -4.49 6.37
CA SER A 40 -4.18 -5.05 6.72
C SER A 40 -5.36 -4.46 5.95
N THR A 41 -5.23 -3.23 5.42
CA THR A 41 -6.27 -2.56 4.63
C THR A 41 -6.30 -3.04 3.18
N LEU A 42 -5.23 -3.67 2.66
CA LEU A 42 -5.14 -4.08 1.26
C LEU A 42 -6.25 -5.06 0.85
N LYS A 43 -6.62 -6.00 1.75
CA LYS A 43 -7.73 -6.94 1.49
C LYS A 43 -9.06 -6.21 1.29
N GLU A 44 -9.31 -5.14 2.05
CA GLU A 44 -10.53 -4.34 1.94
C GLU A 44 -10.52 -3.52 0.66
N ILE A 45 -9.36 -2.97 0.27
CA ILE A 45 -9.19 -2.27 -1.00
C ILE A 45 -9.53 -3.22 -2.16
N TYR A 46 -8.98 -4.44 -2.15
CA TYR A 46 -9.25 -5.45 -3.18
C TYR A 46 -10.73 -5.87 -3.22
N SER A 47 -11.34 -6.08 -2.06
CA SER A 47 -12.77 -6.37 -1.96
C SER A 47 -13.63 -5.23 -2.51
N ALA A 48 -13.33 -3.99 -2.12
CA ALA A 48 -14.10 -2.81 -2.52
C ALA A 48 -14.05 -2.56 -4.04
N VAL A 49 -12.86 -2.68 -4.66
CA VAL A 49 -12.74 -2.47 -6.12
C VAL A 49 -13.45 -3.55 -6.95
N LEU A 50 -13.68 -4.73 -6.37
CA LEU A 50 -14.49 -5.80 -6.97
C LEU A 50 -16.00 -5.65 -6.66
N GLY A 51 -16.40 -4.65 -5.86
CA GLY A 51 -17.79 -4.37 -5.52
C GLY A 51 -18.34 -5.09 -4.29
N PHE A 52 -17.47 -5.66 -3.46
CA PHE A 52 -17.88 -6.21 -2.18
C PHE A 52 -17.91 -5.14 -1.09
N SER A 53 -18.80 -5.33 -0.12
CA SER A 53 -18.79 -4.54 1.12
C SER A 53 -17.59 -4.92 1.98
N THR A 54 -16.95 -3.93 2.59
CA THR A 54 -15.81 -4.08 3.50
C THR A 54 -16.28 -4.05 4.95
N GLU A 55 -15.76 -4.94 5.80
CA GLU A 55 -16.15 -5.00 7.22
C GLU A 55 -15.27 -4.13 8.12
N HIS A 56 -14.01 -3.94 7.72
CA HIS A 56 -13.06 -3.17 8.51
C HIS A 56 -13.06 -1.70 8.11
N TYR A 57 -13.29 -0.84 9.09
CA TYR A 57 -13.18 0.60 8.92
C TYR A 57 -11.70 1.01 8.79
N SER A 58 -11.39 1.78 7.75
CA SER A 58 -10.10 2.44 7.57
C SER A 58 -10.31 3.94 7.38
N ASN A 59 -9.42 4.75 7.97
CA ASN A 59 -9.38 6.20 7.75
C ASN A 59 -8.64 6.57 6.45
N TRP A 60 -8.11 5.58 5.72
CA TRP A 60 -7.39 5.80 4.49
C TRP A 60 -8.36 6.19 3.36
N GLN A 61 -8.07 7.34 2.72
CA GLN A 61 -8.95 7.97 1.73
C GLN A 61 -8.35 7.89 0.31
N GLY A 62 -7.55 6.86 0.03
CA GLY A 62 -6.86 6.76 -1.25
C GLY A 62 -7.65 6.08 -2.37
N LEU A 63 -8.85 5.56 -2.09
CA LEU A 63 -9.72 4.87 -3.04
C LEU A 63 -11.08 5.58 -3.16
N TYR A 64 -11.50 5.85 -4.38
CA TYR A 64 -12.81 6.39 -4.71
C TYR A 64 -13.48 5.53 -5.80
N ILE A 65 -14.74 5.18 -5.58
CA ILE A 65 -15.60 4.53 -6.58
C ILE A 65 -16.47 5.62 -7.22
N GLU A 66 -16.21 5.94 -8.48
CA GLU A 66 -16.97 6.93 -9.25
C GLU A 66 -18.21 6.30 -9.91
N ASP A 67 -18.13 5.02 -10.29
CA ASP A 67 -19.26 4.27 -10.84
C ASP A 67 -19.35 2.86 -10.22
N PRO A 68 -20.30 2.62 -9.31
CA PRO A 68 -20.44 1.33 -8.62
C PRO A 68 -21.03 0.22 -9.51
N PHE A 69 -21.48 0.52 -10.74
CA PHE A 69 -22.06 -0.46 -11.65
C PHE A 69 -21.07 -1.00 -12.68
N ASN A 70 -19.88 -0.39 -12.79
CA ASN A 70 -18.85 -0.77 -13.75
C ASN A 70 -17.49 -0.99 -13.06
N LEU A 71 -17.48 -1.74 -11.96
CA LEU A 71 -16.30 -2.00 -11.12
C LEU A 71 -15.28 -2.93 -11.78
N ALA A 72 -14.16 -3.19 -11.09
CA ALA A 72 -13.16 -4.12 -11.60
C ALA A 72 -13.73 -5.56 -11.66
N GLU A 73 -13.50 -6.25 -12.77
CA GLU A 73 -13.89 -7.66 -12.92
C GLU A 73 -12.84 -8.61 -12.33
N THR A 74 -11.57 -8.17 -12.29
CA THR A 74 -10.44 -8.97 -11.83
C THR A 74 -9.33 -8.09 -11.27
N ILE A 75 -8.51 -8.65 -10.39
CA ILE A 75 -7.32 -8.02 -9.83
C ILE A 75 -6.11 -8.89 -10.17
N VAL A 76 -5.04 -8.24 -10.64
CA VAL A 76 -3.74 -8.86 -10.81
C VAL A 76 -2.77 -8.17 -9.85
N SER A 77 -2.37 -8.88 -8.80
CA SER A 77 -1.40 -8.40 -7.82
C SER A 77 -0.07 -9.13 -7.96
N VAL A 78 1.04 -8.39 -7.96
CA VAL A 78 2.40 -8.95 -7.90
C VAL A 78 3.02 -8.53 -6.59
N TYR A 79 3.44 -9.51 -5.78
CA TYR A 79 4.19 -9.28 -4.56
C TYR A 79 5.68 -9.51 -4.82
N VAL A 80 6.51 -8.55 -4.41
CA VAL A 80 7.97 -8.62 -4.53
C VAL A 80 8.56 -8.45 -3.14
N ASP A 81 9.19 -9.50 -2.65
CA ASP A 81 9.78 -9.51 -1.32
C ASP A 81 11.17 -8.85 -1.29
N GLY A 82 11.53 -8.26 -0.16
CA GLY A 82 12.88 -7.75 0.10
C GLY A 82 13.24 -6.44 -0.62
N VAL A 83 12.27 -5.70 -1.15
CA VAL A 83 12.46 -4.38 -1.76
C VAL A 83 11.57 -3.34 -1.10
N SER A 84 12.10 -2.14 -0.85
CA SER A 84 11.31 -1.04 -0.29
C SER A 84 10.41 -0.37 -1.35
N ASP A 85 10.86 -0.38 -2.60
CA ASP A 85 10.16 0.16 -3.77
C ASP A 85 10.71 -0.54 -5.03
N ILE A 86 9.87 -0.70 -6.05
CA ILE A 86 10.23 -1.31 -7.33
C ILE A 86 10.71 -0.28 -8.37
N GLY A 87 10.79 1.01 -8.01
CA GLY A 87 11.31 2.08 -8.86
C GLY A 87 10.39 2.46 -10.02
N GLN A 88 9.15 1.98 -10.02
CA GLN A 88 8.18 2.28 -11.05
C GLN A 88 7.72 3.74 -10.90
N GLN A 89 7.74 4.50 -11.99
CA GLN A 89 7.37 5.92 -12.00
C GLN A 89 5.93 6.17 -12.47
N LYS A 90 5.20 5.09 -12.78
CA LYS A 90 3.85 5.14 -13.33
C LYS A 90 2.86 4.56 -12.34
N GLY A 91 1.70 5.20 -12.24
CA GLY A 91 0.60 4.74 -11.43
C GLY A 91 0.42 5.55 -10.17
N HIS A 92 -0.25 4.95 -9.20
CA HIS A 92 -0.49 5.53 -7.88
C HIS A 92 0.33 4.79 -6.83
N HIS A 93 0.99 5.55 -5.97
CA HIS A 93 2.02 5.05 -5.07
C HIS A 93 1.63 5.38 -3.63
N PHE A 94 1.50 4.35 -2.80
CA PHE A 94 1.11 4.48 -1.40
C PHE A 94 2.15 3.77 -0.53
N PRO A 95 2.91 4.50 0.29
CA PRO A 95 3.80 3.88 1.26
C PRO A 95 3.02 2.94 2.17
N LEU A 96 3.51 1.73 2.38
CA LEU A 96 2.86 0.80 3.29
C LEU A 96 3.20 1.13 4.74
N LYS A 97 2.33 0.71 5.65
CA LYS A 97 2.59 0.60 7.08
C LYS A 97 2.29 -0.83 7.49
N THR A 98 3.33 -1.58 7.86
CA THR A 98 3.20 -2.94 8.38
C THR A 98 2.44 -2.93 9.69
N ASP A 99 1.64 -3.97 9.93
CA ASP A 99 0.81 -4.08 11.15
C ASP A 99 1.60 -4.62 12.37
N GLU A 100 2.87 -4.21 12.54
CA GLU A 100 3.77 -4.73 13.60
C GLU A 100 3.39 -4.31 15.04
N ASP A 101 2.37 -3.47 15.20
CA ASP A 101 2.01 -2.82 16.48
C ASP A 101 0.82 -3.49 17.23
N GLU A 102 0.27 -4.63 16.78
CA GLU A 102 -0.80 -5.33 17.51
C GLU A 102 -0.24 -6.37 18.50
N TYR A 103 0.26 -5.90 19.65
CA TYR A 103 0.55 -6.71 20.84
C TYR A 103 -0.24 -6.25 22.05
#